data_AF-A0A4Q1BH55-F1
#
_entry.id   AF-A0A4Q1BH55-F1
#
_cell.length_a   1.000
_cell.length_b   1.000
_cell.length_c   1.000
_cell.angle_alpha   90.00
_cell.angle_beta   90.00
_cell.angle_gamma   90.00
#
_symmetry.space_group_name_H-M   'P 1'
#
loop_
_entity.id
_entity.type
_entity.pdbx_description
1 polymer ?
#
loop_
_entity_poly.entity_id
_entity_poly.type
_entity_poly.pdbx_seq_one_letter_code
_entity_poly.pdbx_strand_id
1 'polypeptide(L)'
;MPSVRRLNLDAQENFEEAPQRLRQAWGWGGDDADGDMRVFADWFEEIVDDLIELYNDGDAWDETCEYALEGCSEMLELTHVNHGRHIGQIVRLRRVLAPGITFYDWPCDVSRYYNDNEEDFEGVFHMDL
;
A
#
# COMPACT_ATOMS: atom_id res chain seq x y z
N MET A 1 -4.80 -12.86 -20.88
CA MET A 1 -4.22 -11.70 -20.17
C MET A 1 -5.22 -10.57 -20.23
N PRO A 2 -5.51 -9.90 -19.11
CA PRO A 2 -6.30 -8.67 -19.10
C PRO A 2 -5.65 -7.63 -20.05
N SER A 3 -6.45 -6.73 -20.61
CA SER A 3 -5.89 -5.59 -21.37
C SER A 3 -5.24 -4.58 -20.42
N VAL A 4 -4.18 -3.87 -20.83
CA VAL A 4 -3.56 -2.78 -20.04
C VAL A 4 -4.57 -1.77 -19.52
N ARG A 5 -5.57 -1.42 -20.35
CA ARG A 5 -6.69 -0.56 -19.94
C ARG A 5 -7.46 -1.12 -18.75
N ARG A 6 -7.71 -2.43 -18.75
CA ARG A 6 -8.44 -3.10 -17.66
C ARG A 6 -7.60 -3.12 -16.39
N LEU A 7 -6.29 -3.39 -16.50
CA LEU A 7 -5.36 -3.36 -15.36
C LEU A 7 -5.32 -1.98 -14.68
N ASN A 8 -5.24 -0.90 -15.46
CA ASN A 8 -5.28 0.46 -14.92
C ASN A 8 -6.60 0.77 -14.20
N LEU A 9 -7.74 0.44 -14.82
CA LEU A 9 -9.04 0.68 -14.21
C LEU A 9 -9.24 -0.15 -12.92
N ASP A 10 -8.78 -1.40 -12.92
CA ASP A 10 -8.87 -2.27 -11.75
C ASP A 10 -7.96 -1.75 -10.61
N ALA A 11 -6.76 -1.24 -10.94
CA ALA A 11 -5.89 -0.58 -9.96
C ALA A 11 -6.55 0.68 -9.36
N GLN A 12 -7.15 1.54 -10.19
CA GLN A 12 -7.88 2.72 -9.71
C GLN A 12 -9.00 2.35 -8.72
N GLU A 13 -9.85 1.39 -9.09
CA GLU A 13 -10.94 0.89 -8.22
C GLU A 13 -10.39 0.30 -6.91
N ASN A 14 -9.31 -0.50 -6.98
CA ASN A 14 -8.68 -1.08 -5.79
C ASN A 14 -8.16 -0.02 -4.82
N PHE A 15 -7.49 1.03 -5.31
CA PHE A 15 -6.96 2.09 -4.45
C PHE A 15 -8.06 3.04 -3.93
N GLU A 16 -9.13 3.26 -4.70
CA GLU A 16 -10.32 3.99 -4.23
C GLU A 16 -11.03 3.22 -3.08
N GLU A 17 -11.08 1.89 -3.14
CA GLU A 17 -11.70 1.07 -2.09
C GLU A 17 -10.81 0.83 -0.87
N ALA A 18 -9.49 0.97 -1.00
CA ALA A 18 -8.53 0.60 0.03
C ALA A 18 -8.79 1.24 1.41
N PRO A 19 -9.09 2.56 1.52
CA PRO A 19 -9.42 3.19 2.82
C PRO A 19 -10.63 2.56 3.50
N GLN A 20 -11.67 2.26 2.73
CA GLN A 20 -12.90 1.70 3.27
C GLN A 20 -12.73 0.22 3.66
N ARG A 21 -11.93 -0.55 2.91
CA ARG A 21 -11.53 -1.92 3.27
C ARG A 21 -10.67 -1.94 4.54
N LEU A 22 -9.72 -1.02 4.67
CA LEU A 22 -8.91 -0.88 5.89
C LEU A 22 -9.79 -0.58 7.11
N ARG A 23 -10.74 0.35 6.97
CA ARG A 23 -11.70 0.66 8.04
C ARG A 23 -12.54 -0.56 8.45
N GLN A 24 -12.95 -1.38 7.49
CA GLN A 24 -13.71 -2.60 7.76
C GLN A 24 -12.86 -3.66 8.46
N ALA A 25 -11.63 -3.87 7.99
CA ALA A 25 -10.70 -4.82 8.58
C ALA A 25 -10.32 -4.46 10.02
N TRP A 26 -10.16 -3.17 10.31
CA TRP A 26 -9.90 -2.71 11.67
C TRP A 26 -11.14 -2.82 12.58
N GLY A 27 -12.32 -2.50 12.06
CA GLY A 27 -13.57 -2.51 12.83
C GLY A 27 -13.50 -1.64 14.08
N TRP A 28 -13.60 -2.28 15.26
CA TRP A 28 -13.46 -1.64 16.57
C TRP A 28 -12.14 -2.01 17.28
N GLY A 29 -11.21 -2.69 16.60
CA GLY A 29 -10.00 -3.29 17.17
C GLY A 29 -10.25 -4.62 17.90
N GLY A 30 -9.19 -5.19 18.51
CA GLY A 30 -9.23 -6.45 19.26
C GLY A 30 -8.61 -7.65 18.53
N ASP A 31 -8.73 -8.85 19.09
CA ASP A 31 -8.10 -10.06 18.54
C ASP A 31 -8.65 -10.44 17.16
N ASP A 32 -9.96 -10.24 16.93
CA ASP A 32 -10.59 -10.49 15.62
C ASP A 32 -10.08 -9.52 14.55
N ALA A 33 -9.74 -8.28 14.93
CA ALA A 33 -9.19 -7.29 14.01
C ALA A 33 -7.79 -7.68 13.53
N ASP A 34 -7.00 -8.45 14.29
CA ASP A 34 -5.67 -8.85 13.83
C ASP A 34 -5.74 -9.82 12.64
N GLY A 35 -6.73 -10.72 12.64
CA GLY A 35 -7.00 -11.64 11.54
C GLY A 35 -7.43 -10.90 10.27
N ASP A 36 -8.41 -10.02 10.39
CA ASP A 36 -8.93 -9.24 9.25
C ASP A 36 -7.89 -8.24 8.73
N MET A 37 -7.09 -7.64 9.60
CA MET A 37 -5.97 -6.77 9.21
C MET A 37 -4.86 -7.53 8.47
N ARG A 38 -4.68 -8.82 8.75
CA ARG A 38 -3.78 -9.67 7.96
C ARG A 38 -4.33 -9.91 6.56
N VAL A 39 -5.60 -10.26 6.44
CA VAL A 39 -6.26 -10.43 5.13
C VAL A 39 -6.20 -9.13 4.30
N PHE A 40 -6.43 -7.99 4.95
CA PHE A 40 -6.25 -6.69 4.32
C PHE A 40 -4.82 -6.46 3.86
N ALA A 41 -3.82 -6.73 4.70
CA ALA A 41 -2.43 -6.51 4.35
C ALA A 41 -1.97 -7.39 3.18
N ASP A 42 -2.37 -8.66 3.17
CA ASP A 42 -2.06 -9.60 2.08
C ASP A 42 -2.70 -9.11 0.76
N TRP A 43 -3.98 -8.72 0.79
CA TRP A 43 -4.65 -8.12 -0.39
C TRP A 43 -4.00 -6.80 -0.83
N PHE A 44 -3.62 -5.95 0.13
CA PHE A 44 -3.03 -4.65 -0.19
C PHE A 44 -1.64 -4.80 -0.81
N GLU A 45 -0.87 -5.81 -0.39
CA GLU A 45 0.40 -6.15 -1.00
C GLU A 45 0.23 -6.56 -2.47
N GLU A 46 -0.74 -7.44 -2.78
CA GLU A 46 -1.03 -7.86 -4.16
C GLU A 46 -1.30 -6.66 -5.08
N ILE A 47 -2.17 -5.72 -4.67
CA ILE A 47 -2.50 -4.57 -5.53
C ILE A 47 -1.33 -3.58 -5.67
N VAL A 48 -0.45 -3.49 -4.67
CA VAL A 48 0.75 -2.66 -4.72
C VAL A 48 1.77 -3.27 -5.68
N ASP A 49 1.96 -4.59 -5.65
CA ASP A 49 2.84 -5.29 -6.58
C ASP A 49 2.36 -5.19 -8.02
N ASP A 50 1.06 -5.40 -8.25
CA ASP A 50 0.44 -5.25 -9.57
C ASP A 50 0.66 -3.84 -10.14
N LEU A 51 0.49 -2.80 -9.31
CA LEU A 51 0.71 -1.41 -9.77
C LEU A 51 2.19 -1.10 -10.01
N ILE A 52 3.09 -1.62 -9.17
CA ILE A 52 4.54 -1.43 -9.37
C ILE A 52 5.00 -2.12 -10.66
N GLU A 53 4.53 -3.33 -10.94
CA GLU A 53 4.79 -4.04 -12.20
C GLU A 53 4.28 -3.21 -13.39
N LEU A 54 3.01 -2.77 -13.33
CA LEU A 54 2.39 -1.93 -14.37
C LEU A 54 3.17 -0.62 -14.60
N TYR A 55 3.69 -0.01 -13.54
CA TYR A 55 4.51 1.20 -13.62
C TYR A 55 5.87 0.94 -14.27
N ASN A 56 6.55 -0.14 -13.85
CA ASN A 56 7.86 -0.51 -14.37
C ASN A 56 7.82 -0.90 -15.85
N ASP A 57 6.72 -1.47 -16.30
CA ASP A 57 6.47 -1.80 -17.71
C ASP A 57 6.17 -0.55 -18.58
N GLY A 58 5.96 0.62 -17.94
CA GLY A 58 5.59 1.86 -18.63
C GLY A 58 4.14 1.91 -19.10
N ASP A 59 3.30 1.03 -18.57
CA ASP A 59 1.89 0.85 -18.93
C ASP A 59 0.91 1.50 -17.92
N ALA A 60 1.42 1.96 -16.77
CA ALA A 60 0.64 2.71 -15.79
C ALA A 60 0.30 4.12 -16.30
N TRP A 61 -0.96 4.51 -16.16
CA TRP A 61 -1.39 5.89 -16.45
C TRP A 61 -1.04 6.81 -15.28
N ASP A 62 -0.78 8.08 -15.58
CA ASP A 62 -0.55 9.12 -14.57
C ASP A 62 -1.73 9.17 -13.58
N GLU A 63 -2.97 9.15 -14.08
CA GLU A 63 -4.19 9.11 -13.27
C GLU A 63 -4.21 7.91 -12.31
N THR A 64 -3.83 6.71 -12.78
CA THR A 64 -3.74 5.52 -11.92
C THR A 64 -2.75 5.72 -10.77
N CYS A 65 -1.61 6.36 -11.04
CA CYS A 65 -0.62 6.67 -10.01
C CYS A 65 -1.16 7.71 -9.01
N GLU A 66 -1.92 8.70 -9.48
CA GLU A 66 -2.58 9.69 -8.63
C GLU A 66 -3.60 9.03 -7.68
N TYR A 67 -4.50 8.18 -8.19
CA TYR A 67 -5.44 7.41 -7.34
C TYR A 67 -4.72 6.59 -6.27
N ALA A 68 -3.60 5.96 -6.63
CA ALA A 68 -2.84 5.15 -5.70
C ALA A 68 -2.19 5.98 -4.57
N LEU A 69 -1.65 7.16 -4.91
CA LEU A 69 -1.09 8.09 -3.92
C LEU A 69 -2.18 8.72 -3.04
N GLU A 70 -3.35 9.06 -3.61
CA GLU A 70 -4.50 9.59 -2.89
C GLU A 70 -5.08 8.56 -1.91
N GLY A 71 -5.37 7.34 -2.39
CA GLY A 71 -5.86 6.25 -1.54
C GLY A 71 -4.89 5.90 -0.40
N CYS A 72 -3.57 5.95 -0.66
CA CYS A 72 -2.57 5.85 0.40
C CYS A 72 -2.69 6.97 1.43
N SER A 73 -2.86 8.22 1.00
CA SER A 73 -3.00 9.36 1.90
C SER A 73 -4.27 9.25 2.75
N GLU A 74 -5.40 8.90 2.15
CA GLU A 74 -6.67 8.68 2.85
C GLU A 74 -6.58 7.56 3.89
N MET A 75 -5.86 6.46 3.58
CA MET A 75 -5.61 5.42 4.58
C MET A 75 -4.84 5.96 5.78
N LEU A 76 -3.81 6.77 5.57
CA LEU A 76 -2.99 7.34 6.66
C LEU A 76 -3.76 8.35 7.52
N GLU A 77 -4.83 8.97 7.00
CA GLU A 77 -5.74 9.81 7.78
C GLU A 77 -6.54 9.02 8.83
N LEU A 78 -6.64 7.69 8.70
CA LEU A 78 -7.30 6.81 9.66
C LEU A 78 -6.46 6.57 10.92
N THR A 79 -6.14 7.64 11.64
CA THR A 79 -5.25 7.67 12.84
C THR A 79 -5.65 6.77 14.02
N HIS A 80 -6.85 6.18 13.99
CA HIS A 80 -7.33 5.22 14.99
C HIS A 80 -6.98 3.76 14.64
N VAL A 81 -6.45 3.50 13.44
CA VAL A 81 -6.07 2.18 12.92
C VAL A 81 -4.60 1.90 13.23
N ASN A 82 -4.26 0.65 13.51
CA ASN A 82 -2.86 0.22 13.58
C ASN A 82 -2.28 -0.01 12.17
N HIS A 83 -1.37 0.86 11.75
CA HIS A 83 -0.75 0.79 10.42
C HIS A 83 0.40 -0.22 10.29
N GLY A 84 0.80 -0.90 11.36
CA GLY A 84 2.03 -1.70 11.39
C GLY A 84 2.14 -2.80 10.33
N ARG A 85 1.01 -3.34 9.85
CA ARG A 85 0.96 -4.46 8.88
C ARG A 85 1.07 -4.05 7.40
N HIS A 86 0.65 -2.83 7.05
CA HIS A 86 0.56 -2.39 5.65
C HIS A 86 1.38 -1.11 5.35
N ILE A 87 1.93 -0.45 6.38
CA ILE A 87 2.67 0.80 6.21
C ILE A 87 3.91 0.62 5.32
N GLY A 88 4.54 -0.55 5.35
CA GLY A 88 5.70 -0.85 4.50
C GLY A 88 5.37 -0.80 3.01
N GLN A 89 4.20 -1.32 2.64
CA GLN A 89 3.68 -1.30 1.28
C GLN A 89 3.38 0.13 0.81
N ILE A 90 2.81 0.97 1.68
CA ILE A 90 2.59 2.41 1.38
C ILE A 90 3.92 3.13 1.14
N VAL A 91 4.93 2.89 1.99
CA VAL A 91 6.26 3.49 1.81
C VAL A 91 6.90 3.01 0.51
N ARG A 92 6.84 1.70 0.21
CA ARG A 92 7.35 1.10 -1.04
C ARG A 92 6.71 1.78 -2.26
N LEU A 93 5.38 1.83 -2.30
CA LEU A 93 4.65 2.41 -3.43
C LEU A 93 4.98 3.90 -3.64
N ARG A 94 4.97 4.70 -2.57
CA ARG A 94 5.30 6.14 -2.65
C ARG A 94 6.73 6.38 -3.12
N ARG A 95 7.69 5.52 -2.76
CA ARG A 95 9.08 5.60 -3.26
C ARG A 95 9.17 5.34 -4.76
N VAL A 96 8.37 4.41 -5.29
CA VAL A 96 8.33 4.08 -6.72
C VAL A 96 7.64 5.19 -7.52
N LEU A 97 6.44 5.60 -7.10
CA LEU A 97 5.60 6.53 -7.88
C LEU A 97 6.03 7.99 -7.75
N ALA A 98 6.62 8.39 -6.62
CA ALA A 98 7.00 9.77 -6.33
C ALA A 98 8.44 9.87 -5.79
N PRO A 99 9.45 9.43 -6.56
CA PRO A 99 10.83 9.40 -6.10
C PRO A 99 11.33 10.80 -5.75
N GLY A 100 12.02 10.91 -4.62
CA GLY A 100 12.58 12.18 -4.11
C GLY A 100 11.57 13.10 -3.41
N ILE A 101 10.28 12.74 -3.36
CA ILE A 101 9.30 13.47 -2.57
C ILE A 101 9.39 13.03 -1.10
N THR A 102 9.46 14.01 -0.21
CA THR A 102 9.35 13.77 1.23
C THR A 102 7.89 13.91 1.65
N PHE A 103 7.34 12.83 2.21
CA PHE A 103 6.00 12.78 2.77
C PHE A 103 6.05 13.04 4.29
N TYR A 104 5.08 13.79 4.81
CA TYR A 104 5.05 14.25 6.21
C TYR A 104 3.77 13.83 6.96
N ASP A 105 2.94 13.02 6.32
CA ASP A 105 1.63 12.56 6.79
C ASP A 105 1.70 11.18 7.48
N TRP A 106 2.89 10.72 7.84
CA TRP A 106 3.08 9.42 8.49
C TRP A 106 2.50 9.41 9.91
N PRO A 107 1.53 8.52 10.23
CA PRO A 107 0.94 8.41 11.56
C PRO A 107 1.84 7.63 12.54
N CYS A 108 2.95 7.07 12.06
CA CYS A 108 3.89 6.26 12.85
C CYS A 108 5.33 6.44 12.34
N ASP A 109 6.31 5.96 13.11
CA ASP A 109 7.72 6.00 12.71
C ASP A 109 7.99 5.03 11.57
N VAL A 110 8.34 5.59 10.41
CA VAL A 110 8.68 4.86 9.19
C VAL A 110 10.18 4.91 8.87
N SER A 111 11.01 5.45 9.77
CA SER A 111 12.46 5.63 9.54
C SER A 111 13.19 4.34 9.15
N ARG A 112 12.73 3.18 9.66
CA ARG A 112 13.25 1.86 9.28
C ARG A 112 13.19 1.59 7.77
N TYR A 113 12.16 2.08 7.08
CA TYR A 113 11.99 1.87 5.64
C TYR A 113 12.84 2.81 4.77
N TYR A 114 13.50 3.79 5.38
CA TYR A 114 14.40 4.74 4.72
C TYR A 114 15.88 4.47 4.99
N ASN A 115 16.20 3.75 6.08
CA ASN A 115 17.57 3.49 6.52
C ASN A 115 18.19 2.23 5.92
N ASP A 116 17.37 1.30 5.43
CA ASP A 116 17.86 0.09 4.79
C ASP A 116 18.12 0.35 3.31
N ASN A 117 19.35 0.05 2.87
CA ASN A 117 19.77 0.11 1.48
C ASN A 117 18.76 -0.65 0.61
N GLU A 118 18.62 -0.23 -0.65
CA GLU A 118 17.63 -0.72 -1.63
C GLU A 118 17.58 -2.24 -1.85
N GLU A 119 18.46 -3.03 -1.21
CA GLU A 119 18.54 -4.48 -1.30
C GLU A 119 17.65 -5.25 -0.29
N ASP A 120 17.07 -4.61 0.74
CA ASP A 120 16.39 -5.34 1.84
C ASP A 120 14.85 -5.42 1.77
N PHE A 121 14.20 -4.89 0.72
CA PHE A 121 12.75 -5.06 0.58
C PHE A 121 12.34 -6.53 0.30
N GLU A 122 13.27 -7.40 -0.11
CA GLU A 122 13.04 -8.84 -0.24
C GLU A 122 13.06 -9.59 1.12
N GLY A 123 13.50 -8.95 2.22
CA GLY A 123 13.77 -9.62 3.50
C GLY A 123 12.71 -9.44 4.60
N VAL A 124 11.73 -8.54 4.46
CA VAL A 124 10.85 -8.15 5.57
C VAL A 124 9.67 -9.11 5.80
N PHE A 125 9.38 -10.05 4.89
CA PHE A 125 8.18 -10.90 4.96
C PHE A 125 8.41 -12.41 5.15
N HIS A 126 9.65 -12.85 5.42
CA HIS A 126 9.88 -14.20 5.95
C HIS A 126 10.04 -14.17 7.47
N MET A 127 8.95 -13.92 8.20
CA MET A 127 8.81 -14.48 9.55
C MET A 127 8.17 -15.85 9.42
N ASP A 128 9.03 -16.87 9.49
CA ASP A 128 8.63 -18.27 9.65
C ASP A 128 7.58 -18.42 10.76
N LEU A 129 6.64 -19.35 10.49
CA LEU A 129 5.54 -19.85 11.32
C LEU A 129 5.82 -20.00 12.81
#